data_AF-A0A815I1K0-F1
#
_entry.id   AF-A0A815I1K0-F1
#
_cell.length_a   1.000
_cell.length_b   1.000
_cell.length_c   1.000
_cell.angle_alpha   90.00
_cell.angle_beta   90.00
_cell.angle_gamma   90.00
#
_symmetry.space_group_name_H-M   'P 1'
#
loop_
_entity.id
_entity.type
_entity.pdbx_description
1 polymer ?
#
loop_
_entity_poly.entity_id
_entity_poly.type
_entity_poly.pdbx_seq_one_letter_code
_entity_poly.pdbx_strand_id
1 'polypeptide(L)'
;MPLLRRMKHLEKLALYLRLRKRYQFVVDGKRLYNEILVNMPQLHTFSFYMSIENYTEHLDPHQSIDDIQQAYTNIKYGQTTCIIDYFGWFKATFHIYSLLFTFTRLENITNQFPTIGFCTVTYLSAFDVIPMEHEFFMRISRDFPMLKCFTLKNRHKQEIHHDELKSDKNASYSIIEYSHLISLDLLNVHIDYVVQFLFETKTHIPRLTEIKLNYNQLETVTMNFTRGVTQRNCAK
;
A
#
# COMPACT_ATOMS: atom_id res chain seq x y z
N MET A 1 -7.99 2.16 29.22
CA MET A 1 -7.03 1.06 28.99
C MET A 1 -6.24 0.73 30.27
N PRO A 2 -6.71 -0.18 31.15
CA PRO A 2 -5.99 -0.60 32.36
C PRO A 2 -4.65 -1.31 32.08
N LEU A 3 -4.53 -1.92 30.90
CA LEU A 3 -3.37 -2.70 30.46
C LEU A 3 -2.12 -1.83 30.24
N LEU A 4 -2.29 -0.62 29.68
CA LEU A 4 -1.18 0.30 29.39
C LEU A 4 -0.56 0.87 30.66
N ARG A 5 -1.35 1.10 31.72
CA ARG A 5 -0.85 1.56 33.03
C ARG A 5 0.09 0.54 33.70
N ARG A 6 0.00 -0.74 33.34
CA ARG A 6 0.89 -1.80 33.85
C ARG A 6 2.26 -1.80 33.17
N MET A 7 2.43 -1.03 32.09
CA MET A 7 3.64 -0.97 31.26
C MET A 7 4.45 0.31 31.49
N LYS A 8 4.38 0.90 32.69
CA LYS A 8 5.02 2.19 33.03
C LYS A 8 6.56 2.23 32.86
N HIS A 9 7.20 1.06 32.80
CA HIS A 9 8.64 0.90 32.63
C HIS A 9 9.07 0.59 31.19
N LEU A 10 8.13 0.60 30.25
CA LEU A 10 8.41 0.28 28.87
C LEU A 10 9.18 1.43 28.21
N GLU A 11 10.40 1.17 27.75
CA GLU A 11 11.24 2.17 27.08
C GLU A 11 11.00 2.26 25.57
N LYS A 12 10.55 1.16 24.95
CA LYS A 12 10.33 1.06 23.50
C LYS A 12 9.00 0.39 23.20
N LEU A 13 8.23 0.98 22.29
CA LEU A 13 6.95 0.44 21.83
C LEU A 13 6.82 0.62 20.31
N ALA A 14 6.51 -0.47 19.63
CA ALA A 14 6.05 -0.46 18.24
C ALA A 14 4.60 -0.92 18.22
N LEU A 15 3.69 -0.04 17.79
CA LEU A 15 2.25 -0.31 17.80
C LEU A 15 1.69 -0.39 16.38
N TYR A 16 1.19 -1.56 16.00
CA TYR A 16 0.43 -1.74 14.77
C TYR A 16 -1.04 -1.92 15.10
N LEU A 17 -1.89 -0.98 14.70
CA LEU A 17 -3.30 -0.97 15.05
C LEU A 17 -4.19 -0.88 13.81
N ARG A 18 -5.09 -1.84 13.64
CA ARG A 18 -6.11 -1.81 12.59
C ARG A 18 -7.49 -1.74 13.22
N LEU A 19 -8.19 -0.64 12.95
CA LEU A 19 -9.53 -0.38 13.46
C LEU A 19 -10.51 -0.41 12.29
N ARG A 20 -11.52 -1.27 12.39
CA ARG A 20 -12.70 -1.22 11.51
C ARG A 20 -13.84 -0.67 12.33
N LYS A 21 -14.32 0.53 11.99
CA LYS A 21 -15.41 1.17 12.73
C LYS A 21 -16.60 1.39 11.82
N ARG A 22 -17.80 1.22 12.42
CA ARG A 22 -19.08 1.46 11.75
C ARG A 22 -19.65 2.86 12.03
N TYR A 23 -19.00 3.66 12.89
CA TYR A 23 -19.52 4.95 13.35
C TYR A 23 -18.40 5.98 13.54
N GLN A 24 -18.78 7.27 13.52
CA GLN A 24 -17.98 8.50 13.74
C GLN A 24 -16.96 8.38 14.88
N PHE A 25 -15.82 7.77 14.58
CA PHE A 25 -14.73 7.71 15.53
C PHE A 25 -13.43 7.82 14.76
N VAL A 26 -13.01 9.06 14.60
CA VAL A 26 -11.61 9.40 14.36
C VAL A 26 -10.96 9.28 15.74
N VAL A 27 -10.03 8.35 15.93
CA VAL A 27 -9.04 8.53 17.01
C VAL A 27 -8.44 9.89 16.69
N ASP A 28 -8.41 10.86 17.60
CA ASP A 28 -7.62 12.06 17.38
C ASP A 28 -6.21 11.82 17.96
N GLY A 29 -5.21 12.53 17.44
CA GLY A 29 -3.83 12.40 17.94
C GLY A 29 -3.72 12.66 19.44
N LYS A 30 -4.60 13.51 19.97
CA LYS A 30 -4.70 13.85 21.40
C LYS A 30 -5.13 12.66 22.26
N ARG A 31 -6.08 11.84 21.81
CA ARG A 31 -6.52 10.65 22.52
C ARG A 31 -5.47 9.55 22.48
N LEU A 32 -4.78 9.36 21.35
CA LEU A 32 -3.63 8.47 21.28
C LEU A 32 -2.56 8.88 22.30
N TYR A 33 -2.26 10.18 22.36
CA TYR A 33 -1.33 10.76 23.33
C TYR A 33 -1.78 10.52 24.79
N ASN A 34 -3.04 10.84 25.10
CA ASN A 34 -3.57 10.71 26.46
C ASN A 34 -3.69 9.25 26.93
N GLU A 35 -4.01 8.32 26.03
CA GLU A 35 -4.21 6.92 26.40
C GLU A 35 -2.88 6.15 26.49
N ILE A 36 -1.91 6.44 25.63
CA ILE A 36 -0.63 5.71 25.58
C ILE A 36 0.48 6.50 26.26
N LEU A 37 0.79 7.68 25.74
CA LEU A 37 2.01 8.41 26.10
C LEU A 37 1.99 8.94 27.53
N VAL A 38 0.84 9.42 28.01
CA VAL A 38 0.70 9.88 29.42
C VAL A 38 0.90 8.74 30.42
N ASN A 39 0.56 7.50 30.04
CA ASN A 39 0.64 6.35 30.95
C ASN A 39 1.99 5.61 30.88
N MET A 40 2.90 6.02 29.99
CA MET A 40 4.21 5.39 29.78
C MET A 40 5.34 6.43 29.84
N PRO A 41 5.65 6.98 31.04
CA PRO A 41 6.60 8.09 31.17
C PRO A 41 8.05 7.72 30.82
N GLN A 42 8.41 6.44 30.82
CA GLN A 42 9.74 5.96 30.44
C GLN A 42 9.86 5.64 28.94
N LEU A 43 8.81 5.87 28.14
CA LEU A 43 8.83 5.56 26.72
C LEU A 43 9.72 6.54 25.95
N HIS A 44 10.88 6.07 25.51
CA HIS A 44 11.85 6.84 24.74
C HIS A 44 11.70 6.64 23.24
N THR A 45 11.27 5.45 22.82
CA THR A 45 11.03 5.14 21.41
C THR A 45 9.59 4.70 21.21
N PHE A 46 8.84 5.46 20.42
CA PHE A 46 7.49 5.11 20.02
C PHE A 46 7.38 5.14 18.51
N SER A 47 7.11 3.98 17.91
CA SER A 47 6.75 3.86 16.50
C SER A 47 5.35 3.31 16.40
N PHE A 48 4.57 3.81 15.47
CA PHE A 48 3.20 3.32 15.30
C PHE A 48 2.75 3.39 13.85
N TYR A 49 1.85 2.48 13.53
CA TYR A 49 1.01 2.52 12.35
C TYR A 49 -0.42 2.25 12.78
N MET A 50 -1.33 3.10 12.33
CA MET A 50 -2.75 2.96 12.54
C MET A 50 -3.48 3.05 11.21
N SER A 51 -4.35 2.07 10.95
CA SER A 51 -5.31 2.13 9.85
C SER A 51 -6.72 2.16 10.41
N ILE A 52 -7.51 3.18 10.07
CA ILE A 52 -8.90 3.33 10.53
C ILE A 52 -9.81 3.32 9.32
N GLU A 53 -10.55 2.22 9.13
CA GLU A 53 -11.58 2.10 8.09
C GLU A 53 -12.90 2.69 8.60
N ASN A 54 -13.48 3.63 7.86
CA ASN A 54 -14.75 4.29 8.17
C ASN A 54 -15.61 4.46 6.91
N TYR A 55 -16.91 4.74 7.09
CA TYR A 55 -17.78 5.12 5.98
C TYR A 55 -17.71 6.64 5.72
N THR A 56 -17.73 7.05 4.46
CA THR A 56 -17.62 8.47 4.05
C THR A 56 -18.81 9.30 4.53
N GLU A 57 -20.01 8.71 4.60
CA GLU A 57 -21.23 9.33 5.15
C GLU A 57 -21.12 9.69 6.64
N HIS A 58 -20.12 9.11 7.33
CA HIS A 58 -19.82 9.39 8.73
C HIS A 58 -18.61 10.31 8.88
N LEU A 59 -18.05 10.83 7.80
CA LEU A 59 -17.06 11.90 7.87
C LEU A 59 -17.79 13.21 8.12
N ASP A 60 -17.29 13.99 9.07
CA ASP A 60 -17.81 15.33 9.32
C ASP A 60 -17.52 16.20 8.08
N PRO A 61 -18.55 16.70 7.38
CA PRO A 61 -18.36 17.54 6.19
C PRO A 61 -17.66 18.88 6.50
N HIS A 62 -17.59 19.27 7.77
CA HIS A 62 -16.89 20.47 8.22
C HIS A 62 -15.44 20.22 8.65
N GLN A 63 -15.03 18.96 8.80
CA GLN A 63 -13.66 18.62 9.16
C GLN A 63 -12.83 18.51 7.88
N SER A 64 -11.93 19.46 7.64
CA SER A 64 -11.05 19.37 6.50
C SER A 64 -10.02 18.24 6.69
N ILE A 65 -9.56 17.68 5.58
CA ILE A 65 -8.47 16.69 5.58
C ILE A 65 -7.24 17.26 6.29
N ASP A 66 -6.96 18.54 6.08
CA ASP A 66 -5.85 19.26 6.69
C ASP A 66 -6.00 19.33 8.22
N ASP A 67 -7.22 19.52 8.74
CA ASP A 67 -7.49 19.51 10.18
C ASP A 67 -7.19 18.13 10.80
N ILE A 68 -7.54 17.06 10.09
CA ILE A 68 -7.25 15.69 10.52
C ILE A 68 -5.75 15.45 10.52
N GLN A 69 -5.06 15.81 9.43
CA GLN A 69 -3.61 15.68 9.36
C GLN A 69 -2.92 16.49 10.47
N GLN A 70 -3.34 17.75 10.68
CA GLN A 70 -2.80 18.67 11.69
C GLN A 70 -2.97 18.16 13.13
N ALA A 71 -4.08 17.47 13.43
CA ALA A 71 -4.30 16.84 14.73
C ALA A 71 -3.25 15.77 15.06
N TYR A 72 -2.56 15.24 14.05
CA TYR A 72 -1.53 14.22 14.19
C TYR A 72 -0.10 14.75 14.07
N THR A 73 0.14 15.86 13.36
CA THR A 73 1.49 16.41 13.13
C THR A 73 2.15 17.00 14.39
N ASN A 74 1.38 17.31 15.43
CA ASN A 74 1.86 17.98 16.65
C ASN A 74 2.10 17.03 17.84
N ILE A 75 2.26 15.73 17.61
CA ILE A 75 2.51 14.76 18.70
C ILE A 75 3.98 14.83 19.13
N LYS A 76 4.22 14.94 20.44
CA LYS A 76 5.53 15.14 21.09
C LYS A 76 6.64 14.13 20.73
N TYR A 77 6.32 12.97 20.14
CA TYR A 77 7.26 11.84 19.93
C TYR A 77 7.48 11.48 18.46
N GLY A 78 7.93 12.46 17.67
CA GLY A 78 8.44 12.26 16.32
C GLY A 78 7.59 12.88 15.22
N GLN A 79 8.17 12.98 14.02
CA GLN A 79 7.40 13.40 12.84
C GLN A 79 6.40 12.29 12.49
N THR A 80 5.15 12.67 12.28
CA THR A 80 4.05 11.76 11.90
C THR A 80 3.54 12.17 10.53
N THR A 81 2.94 11.23 9.81
CA THR A 81 2.22 11.52 8.57
C THR A 81 0.88 10.80 8.57
N CYS A 82 -0.04 11.33 7.77
CA CYS A 82 -1.39 10.84 7.66
C CYS A 82 -1.82 10.87 6.18
N ILE A 83 -2.44 9.78 5.73
CA ILE A 83 -2.99 9.61 4.39
C ILE A 83 -4.42 9.19 4.53
N ILE A 84 -5.26 9.66 3.62
CA ILE A 84 -6.64 9.24 3.52
C ILE A 84 -6.83 8.59 2.17
N ASP A 85 -7.16 7.31 2.21
CA ASP A 85 -7.43 6.51 1.04
C ASP A 85 -8.94 6.33 0.86
N TYR A 86 -9.48 6.78 -0.26
CA TYR A 86 -10.91 6.67 -0.57
C TYR A 86 -11.18 5.42 -1.42
N PHE A 87 -12.06 4.56 -0.91
CA PHE A 87 -12.44 3.30 -1.51
C PHE A 87 -13.88 3.37 -2.01
N GLY A 88 -14.04 3.95 -3.20
CA GLY A 88 -15.35 4.20 -3.79
C GLY A 88 -16.11 5.28 -3.03
N TRP A 89 -17.44 5.29 -3.17
CA TRP A 89 -18.26 6.41 -2.69
C TRP A 89 -18.49 6.40 -1.18
N PHE A 90 -18.34 5.24 -0.55
CA PHE A 90 -18.83 5.02 0.82
C PHE A 90 -17.76 4.70 1.84
N LYS A 91 -16.49 4.50 1.45
CA LYS A 91 -15.45 4.05 2.40
C LYS A 91 -14.20 4.90 2.30
N ALA A 92 -13.60 5.21 3.44
CA ALA A 92 -12.30 5.82 3.55
C ALA A 92 -11.46 5.07 4.60
N THR A 93 -10.17 4.93 4.34
CA THR A 93 -9.21 4.48 5.36
C THR A 93 -8.21 5.58 5.67
N PHE A 94 -8.09 5.90 6.94
CA PHE A 94 -7.06 6.80 7.45
C PHE A 94 -5.84 5.98 7.82
N HIS A 95 -4.70 6.27 7.21
CA HIS A 95 -3.42 5.68 7.53
C HIS A 95 -2.58 6.71 8.25
N ILE A 96 -2.29 6.48 9.52
CA ILE A 96 -1.49 7.38 10.35
C ILE A 96 -0.28 6.62 10.85
N TYR A 97 0.92 7.17 10.68
CA TYR A 97 2.12 6.49 11.12
C TYR A 97 3.29 7.41 11.43
N SER A 98 4.21 6.91 12.24
CA SER A 98 5.49 7.56 12.55
C SER A 98 6.43 7.54 11.35
N LEU A 99 7.11 8.66 11.09
CA LEU A 99 8.16 8.74 10.07
C LEU A 99 9.42 7.98 10.49
N LEU A 100 10.08 7.43 9.47
CA LEU A 100 10.78 6.13 9.50
C LEU A 100 9.81 4.99 9.81
N PHE A 101 9.18 4.48 8.75
CA PHE A 101 8.27 3.34 8.83
C PHE A 101 9.05 2.05 9.12
N THR A 102 8.74 1.38 10.23
CA THR A 102 9.48 0.19 10.72
C THR A 102 8.70 -1.12 10.59
N PHE A 103 7.47 -1.09 10.10
CA PHE A 103 6.61 -2.27 10.04
C PHE A 103 6.82 -3.06 8.75
N THR A 104 6.61 -4.37 8.82
CA THR A 104 6.83 -5.27 7.67
C THR A 104 5.63 -5.39 6.74
N ARG A 105 4.47 -4.89 7.15
CA ARG A 105 3.21 -5.02 6.41
C ARG A 105 2.54 -3.66 6.22
N LEU A 106 2.09 -3.40 5.00
CA LEU A 106 1.24 -2.26 4.68
C LEU A 106 0.08 -2.76 3.80
N GLU A 107 -1.16 -2.48 4.21
CA GLU A 107 -2.34 -3.09 3.59
C GLU A 107 -3.40 -2.05 3.27
N ASN A 108 -4.09 -2.26 2.14
CA ASN A 108 -5.18 -1.43 1.64
C ASN A 108 -4.70 0.02 1.41
N ILE A 109 -3.61 0.17 0.64
CA ILE A 109 -3.20 1.49 0.15
C ILE A 109 -3.75 1.73 -1.26
N THR A 110 -4.02 2.99 -1.62
CA THR A 110 -4.38 3.38 -2.99
C THR A 110 -3.15 3.88 -3.76
N ASN A 111 -3.34 4.49 -4.94
CA ASN A 111 -2.27 5.19 -5.65
C ASN A 111 -1.78 6.48 -4.91
N GLN A 112 -2.43 6.88 -3.81
CA GLN A 112 -2.14 8.13 -3.09
C GLN A 112 -1.10 8.02 -1.96
N PHE A 113 -0.40 6.88 -1.82
CA PHE A 113 0.65 6.76 -0.81
C PHE A 113 1.79 7.78 -1.05
N PRO A 114 2.57 8.20 -0.03
CA PRO A 114 3.56 9.24 -0.18
C PRO A 114 4.87 8.65 -0.70
N THR A 115 5.71 9.49 -1.30
CA THR A 115 7.06 9.06 -1.68
C THR A 115 7.96 9.05 -0.44
N ILE A 116 7.84 8.00 0.38
CA ILE A 116 8.73 7.72 1.49
C ILE A 116 9.30 6.32 1.33
N GLY A 117 10.58 6.12 1.67
CA GLY A 117 11.21 4.81 1.58
C GLY A 117 10.62 3.85 2.62
N PHE A 118 9.78 2.92 2.20
CA PHE A 118 9.22 1.84 3.02
C PHE A 118 10.16 0.61 3.04
N CYS A 119 11.42 0.83 3.38
CA CYS A 119 12.49 -0.18 3.28
C CYS A 119 12.26 -1.43 4.12
N THR A 120 11.41 -1.37 5.15
CA THR A 120 11.10 -2.50 6.04
C THR A 120 9.88 -3.31 5.57
N VAL A 121 9.08 -2.77 4.65
CA VAL A 121 7.85 -3.42 4.18
C VAL A 121 8.21 -4.58 3.24
N THR A 122 7.73 -5.76 3.60
CA THR A 122 7.89 -7.00 2.82
C THR A 122 6.56 -7.53 2.31
N TYR A 123 5.43 -7.07 2.86
CA TYR A 123 4.09 -7.40 2.41
C TYR A 123 3.32 -6.12 2.10
N LEU A 124 2.81 -6.02 0.87
CA LEU A 124 2.01 -4.91 0.40
C LEU A 124 0.68 -5.41 -0.16
N SER A 125 -0.41 -4.74 0.20
CA SER A 125 -1.70 -4.90 -0.48
C SER A 125 -2.18 -3.55 -0.95
N ALA A 126 -2.37 -3.41 -2.27
CA ALA A 126 -2.90 -2.20 -2.89
C ALA A 126 -4.27 -2.45 -3.52
N PHE A 127 -5.16 -1.48 -3.38
CA PHE A 127 -6.49 -1.47 -3.99
C PHE A 127 -6.88 -0.04 -4.33
N ASP A 128 -7.50 0.17 -5.49
CA ASP A 128 -8.00 1.49 -5.88
C ASP A 128 -9.23 1.35 -6.79
N VAL A 129 -10.03 2.41 -6.83
CA VAL A 129 -11.22 2.57 -7.67
C VAL A 129 -10.94 3.39 -8.94
N ILE A 130 -9.74 3.97 -9.04
CA ILE A 130 -9.23 4.54 -10.29
C ILE A 130 -8.19 3.61 -10.93
N PRO A 131 -7.99 3.66 -12.25
CA PRO A 131 -6.91 2.95 -12.92
C PRO A 131 -5.53 3.24 -12.30
N MET A 132 -4.74 2.19 -12.08
CA MET A 132 -3.33 2.30 -11.72
C MET A 132 -2.44 2.20 -12.97
N GLU A 133 -1.79 3.29 -13.35
CA GLU A 133 -0.92 3.31 -14.54
C GLU A 133 0.48 2.74 -14.25
N HIS A 134 1.29 2.61 -15.30
CA HIS A 134 2.66 2.09 -15.19
C HIS A 134 3.50 2.79 -14.09
N GLU A 135 3.32 4.11 -13.95
CA GLU A 135 3.99 4.94 -12.94
C GLU A 135 3.70 4.51 -11.50
N PHE A 136 2.49 4.00 -11.21
CA PHE A 136 2.19 3.44 -9.90
C PHE A 136 3.13 2.27 -9.60
N PHE A 137 3.31 1.35 -10.55
CA PHE A 137 4.20 0.20 -10.38
C PHE A 137 5.67 0.61 -10.24
N MET A 138 6.12 1.65 -10.95
CA MET A 138 7.47 2.21 -10.78
C MET A 138 7.67 2.77 -9.37
N ARG A 139 6.64 3.44 -8.82
CA ARG A 139 6.70 3.94 -7.44
C ARG A 139 6.74 2.80 -6.44
N ILE A 140 6.01 1.71 -6.68
CA ILE A 140 6.06 0.54 -5.79
C ILE A 140 7.47 -0.06 -5.75
N SER A 141 8.12 -0.28 -6.90
CA SER A 141 9.47 -0.87 -6.90
C SER A 141 10.50 0.01 -6.21
N ARG A 142 10.39 1.34 -6.37
CA ARG A 142 11.28 2.32 -5.72
C ARG A 142 11.04 2.44 -4.23
N ASP A 143 9.78 2.59 -3.82
CA ASP A 143 9.43 2.94 -2.45
C ASP A 143 9.35 1.69 -1.54
N PHE A 144 9.23 0.49 -2.12
CA PHE A 144 9.18 -0.80 -1.41
C PHE A 144 10.28 -1.77 -1.88
N PRO A 145 11.57 -1.42 -1.69
CA PRO A 145 12.68 -2.19 -2.27
C PRO A 145 12.80 -3.63 -1.74
N MET A 146 12.25 -3.91 -0.55
CA MET A 146 12.31 -5.24 0.09
C MET A 146 11.00 -6.04 -0.08
N LEU A 147 10.13 -5.64 -1.00
CA LEU A 147 8.82 -6.25 -1.20
C LEU A 147 8.94 -7.72 -1.60
N LYS A 148 8.30 -8.60 -0.81
CA LYS A 148 8.27 -10.06 -1.01
C LYS A 148 6.90 -10.56 -1.46
N CYS A 149 5.84 -9.99 -0.90
CA CYS A 149 4.46 -10.39 -1.21
C CYS A 149 3.68 -9.17 -1.65
N PHE A 150 3.13 -9.19 -2.86
CA PHE A 150 2.30 -8.11 -3.38
C PHE A 150 0.90 -8.62 -3.73
N THR A 151 -0.12 -8.01 -3.16
CA THR A 151 -1.52 -8.20 -3.54
C THR A 151 -2.02 -6.95 -4.24
N LEU A 152 -2.52 -7.10 -5.46
CA LEU A 152 -3.15 -6.03 -6.21
C LEU A 152 -4.63 -6.35 -6.41
N LYS A 153 -5.47 -5.34 -6.21
CA LYS A 153 -6.89 -5.41 -6.54
C LYS A 153 -7.26 -4.15 -7.31
N ASN A 154 -7.64 -4.28 -8.57
CA ASN A 154 -8.14 -3.15 -9.34
C ASN A 154 -8.84 -3.70 -10.58
N ARG A 155 -10.15 -3.49 -10.69
CA ARG A 155 -10.94 -4.03 -11.80
C ARG A 155 -11.05 -3.05 -12.98
N HIS A 156 -10.51 -1.85 -12.84
CA HIS A 156 -10.53 -0.86 -13.89
C HIS A 156 -9.43 -1.12 -14.90
N LYS A 157 -9.74 -0.87 -16.17
CA LYS A 157 -8.79 -0.95 -17.26
C LYS A 157 -7.73 0.15 -17.11
N GLN A 158 -6.47 -0.10 -17.49
CA GLN A 158 -5.48 0.97 -17.64
C GLN A 158 -5.89 1.89 -18.80
N GLU A 159 -5.82 3.21 -18.60
CA GLU A 159 -6.24 4.21 -19.61
C GLU A 159 -5.20 4.36 -20.71
N ILE A 160 -3.92 4.21 -20.38
CA ILE A 160 -2.83 4.29 -21.35
C ILE A 160 -2.82 2.99 -22.16
N HIS A 161 -3.55 3.03 -23.28
CA HIS A 161 -3.72 1.94 -24.21
C HIS A 161 -2.38 1.45 -24.79
N HIS A 162 -2.27 0.12 -24.88
CA HIS A 162 -1.15 -0.64 -25.42
C HIS A 162 -0.89 -0.46 -26.94
N ASP A 163 -1.49 0.54 -27.60
CA ASP A 163 -1.31 0.78 -29.04
C ASP A 163 0.04 1.45 -29.39
N GLU A 164 0.83 1.88 -28.39
CA GLU A 164 2.24 2.22 -28.57
C GLU A 164 3.14 0.99 -28.79
N LEU A 165 2.61 -0.25 -28.77
CA LEU A 165 3.34 -1.45 -29.23
C LEU A 165 3.61 -1.46 -30.75
N LYS A 166 3.11 -0.48 -31.51
CA LYS A 166 3.35 -0.34 -32.96
C LYS A 166 4.04 0.96 -33.38
N SER A 167 4.34 1.87 -32.45
CA SER A 167 5.08 3.08 -32.79
C SER A 167 6.38 3.14 -31.99
N ASP A 168 7.50 2.90 -32.68
CA ASP A 168 8.88 3.12 -32.24
C ASP A 168 9.20 4.59 -31.88
N LYS A 169 8.24 5.36 -31.37
CA LYS A 169 8.40 6.76 -31.04
C LYS A 169 7.77 7.07 -29.69
N ASN A 170 8.65 7.09 -28.68
CA ASN A 170 8.66 8.06 -27.58
C ASN A 170 7.91 7.78 -26.27
N ALA A 171 7.90 6.55 -25.77
CA ALA A 171 7.90 6.33 -24.31
C ALA A 171 8.57 4.98 -23.98
N SER A 172 9.90 4.96 -23.97
CA SER A 172 10.66 3.84 -23.39
C SER A 172 10.46 3.84 -21.87
N TYR A 173 9.32 3.36 -21.39
CA TYR A 173 9.16 3.06 -19.99
C TYR A 173 10.23 2.05 -19.59
N SER A 174 11.03 2.41 -18.59
CA SER A 174 12.06 1.53 -18.03
C SER A 174 11.40 0.26 -17.49
N ILE A 175 11.99 -0.90 -17.79
CA ILE A 175 11.53 -2.17 -17.22
C ILE A 175 11.59 -2.07 -15.69
N ILE A 176 10.48 -2.38 -15.03
CA ILE A 176 10.38 -2.34 -13.57
C ILE A 176 10.93 -3.64 -13.00
N GLU A 177 11.95 -3.56 -12.14
CA GLU A 177 12.45 -4.75 -11.46
C GLU A 177 11.86 -4.88 -10.05
N TYR A 178 11.34 -6.07 -9.73
CA TYR A 178 10.97 -6.47 -8.38
C TYR A 178 11.90 -7.58 -7.87
N SER A 179 13.13 -7.22 -7.48
CA SER A 179 14.21 -8.17 -7.19
C SER A 179 13.92 -9.14 -6.04
N HIS A 180 12.98 -8.82 -5.15
CA HIS A 180 12.66 -9.59 -3.95
C HIS A 180 11.27 -10.22 -3.95
N LEU A 181 10.45 -9.95 -4.97
CA LEU A 181 9.05 -10.40 -5.01
C LEU A 181 8.99 -11.91 -5.26
N ILE A 182 8.40 -12.63 -4.30
CA ILE A 182 8.27 -14.10 -4.31
C ILE A 182 6.82 -14.56 -4.50
N SER A 183 5.84 -13.72 -4.12
CA SER A 183 4.41 -14.01 -4.20
C SER A 183 3.66 -12.82 -4.77
N LEU A 184 2.85 -13.06 -5.80
CA LEU A 184 2.00 -12.05 -6.45
C LEU A 184 0.54 -12.52 -6.51
N ASP A 185 -0.39 -11.74 -5.95
CA ASP A 185 -1.83 -12.02 -5.99
C ASP A 185 -2.56 -11.00 -6.86
N LEU A 186 -3.12 -11.51 -7.97
CA LEU A 186 -3.85 -10.82 -9.02
C LEU A 186 -5.27 -11.42 -9.21
N LEU A 187 -5.86 -12.06 -8.21
CA LEU A 187 -7.18 -12.72 -8.37
C LEU A 187 -8.33 -11.76 -8.71
N ASN A 188 -8.19 -10.48 -8.37
CA ASN A 188 -9.25 -9.48 -8.51
C ASN A 188 -8.78 -8.26 -9.31
N VAL A 189 -8.10 -8.51 -10.43
CA VAL A 189 -7.55 -7.44 -11.28
C VAL A 189 -8.11 -7.48 -12.71
N HIS A 190 -8.10 -6.33 -13.39
CA HIS A 190 -8.24 -6.25 -14.84
C HIS A 190 -7.04 -6.91 -15.55
N ILE A 191 -7.26 -7.44 -16.76
CA ILE A 191 -6.23 -8.20 -17.49
C ILE A 191 -4.97 -7.38 -17.81
N ASP A 192 -5.07 -6.06 -17.95
CA ASP A 192 -3.91 -5.20 -18.22
C ASP A 192 -2.86 -5.28 -17.11
N TYR A 193 -3.28 -5.46 -15.85
CA TYR A 193 -2.37 -5.64 -14.73
C TYR A 193 -1.66 -6.99 -14.79
N VAL A 194 -2.34 -8.02 -15.28
CA VAL A 194 -1.70 -9.31 -15.57
C VAL A 194 -0.64 -9.14 -16.65
N VAL A 195 -0.94 -8.38 -17.72
CA VAL A 195 0.04 -8.04 -18.77
C VAL A 195 1.21 -7.24 -18.21
N GLN A 196 0.95 -6.27 -17.33
CA GLN A 196 1.98 -5.44 -16.68
C GLN A 196 3.02 -6.31 -15.95
N PHE A 197 2.59 -7.33 -15.20
CA PHE A 197 3.51 -8.18 -14.46
C PHE A 197 4.08 -9.35 -15.27
N LEU A 198 3.34 -9.89 -16.24
CA LEU A 198 3.75 -11.09 -16.98
C LEU A 198 4.52 -10.82 -18.26
N PHE A 199 4.58 -9.58 -18.76
CA PHE A 199 5.41 -9.25 -19.93
C PHE A 199 6.78 -8.70 -19.55
N GLU A 200 7.83 -9.35 -20.05
CA GLU A 200 9.25 -9.00 -19.80
C GLU A 200 9.62 -7.57 -20.20
N THR A 201 8.90 -6.99 -21.16
CA THR A 201 9.14 -5.61 -21.62
C THR A 201 8.66 -4.55 -20.63
N LYS A 202 7.93 -4.95 -19.59
CA LYS A 202 7.33 -4.03 -18.60
C LYS A 202 7.84 -4.26 -17.20
N THR A 203 8.00 -5.51 -16.81
CA THR A 203 8.37 -5.87 -15.45
C THR A 203 9.25 -7.11 -15.48
N HIS A 204 10.22 -7.16 -14.57
CA HIS A 204 11.13 -8.27 -14.34
C HIS A 204 10.99 -8.75 -12.90
N ILE A 205 10.69 -10.04 -12.69
CA ILE A 205 10.40 -10.62 -11.38
C ILE A 205 11.21 -11.92 -11.16
N PRO A 206 12.55 -11.81 -10.99
CA PRO A 206 13.46 -12.96 -11.07
C PRO A 206 13.31 -13.99 -9.93
N ARG A 207 12.52 -13.69 -8.90
CA ARG A 207 12.32 -14.54 -7.73
C ARG A 207 10.88 -15.00 -7.53
N LEU A 208 10.00 -14.79 -8.51
CA LEU A 208 8.60 -15.18 -8.39
C LEU A 208 8.48 -16.70 -8.25
N THR A 209 7.85 -17.16 -7.16
CA THR A 209 7.62 -18.59 -6.87
C THR A 209 6.13 -18.92 -6.76
N GLU A 210 5.30 -17.93 -6.45
CA GLU A 210 3.86 -18.07 -6.30
C GLU A 210 3.14 -16.95 -7.04
N ILE A 211 2.20 -17.30 -7.91
CA ILE A 211 1.29 -16.35 -8.55
C ILE A 211 -0.15 -16.83 -8.43
N LYS A 212 -1.05 -15.93 -8.03
CA LYS A 212 -2.49 -16.18 -8.01
C LYS A 212 -3.16 -15.30 -9.04
N LEU A 213 -3.82 -15.91 -10.02
CA LEU A 213 -4.60 -15.18 -11.02
C LEU A 213 -5.76 -16.04 -11.53
N ASN A 214 -6.73 -15.41 -12.20
CA ASN A 214 -7.79 -16.16 -12.87
C ASN A 214 -7.23 -16.94 -14.06
N TYR A 215 -7.61 -18.22 -14.15
CA TYR A 215 -7.14 -19.11 -15.21
C TYR A 215 -7.39 -18.56 -16.62
N ASN A 216 -8.59 -18.00 -16.87
CA ASN A 216 -8.93 -17.43 -18.18
C ASN A 216 -8.04 -16.23 -18.55
N GLN A 217 -7.62 -15.44 -17.57
CA GLN A 217 -6.67 -14.33 -17.81
C GLN A 217 -5.28 -14.89 -18.12
N LEU A 218 -4.86 -15.96 -17.43
CA LEU A 218 -3.58 -16.63 -17.69
C LEU A 218 -3.52 -17.17 -19.13
N GLU A 219 -4.53 -17.92 -19.55
CA GLU A 219 -4.63 -18.45 -20.92
C GLU A 219 -4.60 -17.33 -21.95
N THR A 220 -5.34 -16.25 -21.71
CA THR A 220 -5.39 -15.10 -22.64
C THR A 220 -4.03 -14.42 -22.78
N VAL A 221 -3.35 -14.11 -21.67
CA VAL A 221 -2.07 -13.39 -21.67
C VAL A 221 -0.94 -14.25 -22.23
N THR A 222 -0.95 -15.55 -21.92
CA THR A 222 0.06 -16.51 -22.39
C THR A 222 -0.24 -17.11 -23.76
N MET A 223 -1.40 -16.79 -24.35
CA MET A 223 -1.92 -17.44 -25.56
C MET A 223 -1.87 -18.97 -25.43
N ASN A 224 -2.53 -19.51 -24.41
CA ASN A 224 -2.49 -20.94 -24.05
C ASN A 224 -1.04 -21.45 -23.87
N PHE A 225 -0.21 -20.70 -23.16
CA PHE A 225 1.19 -21.02 -22.88
C PHE A 225 2.11 -21.13 -24.11
N THR A 226 1.67 -20.65 -25.28
CA THR A 226 2.47 -20.67 -26.52
C THR A 226 3.34 -19.41 -26.69
N ARG A 227 3.09 -18.35 -25.90
CA ARG A 227 3.79 -17.07 -26.01
C ARG A 227 5.13 -17.08 -25.26
N GLY A 228 6.25 -17.09 -26.00
CA GLY A 228 7.60 -17.18 -25.39
C GLY A 228 8.01 -16.00 -24.49
N VAL A 229 7.41 -14.81 -24.67
CA VAL A 229 7.72 -13.60 -23.87
C VAL A 229 7.33 -13.74 -22.39
N THR A 230 6.40 -14.64 -22.05
CA THR A 230 6.00 -14.89 -20.66
C THR A 230 6.99 -15.82 -19.94
N GLN A 231 7.76 -16.62 -20.67
CA GLN A 231 8.70 -17.60 -20.10
C GLN A 231 9.99 -16.96 -19.57
N ARG A 232 10.41 -15.80 -20.12
CA ARG A 232 11.67 -15.14 -19.76
C ARG A 232 11.57 -14.20 -18.57
N ASN A 233 10.37 -13.73 -18.24
CA ASN A 233 10.16 -12.76 -17.16
C ASN A 233 10.49 -13.31 -15.75
N CYS A 234 10.45 -14.63 -15.60
CA CYS A 234 10.85 -15.33 -14.37
C CYS A 234 12.22 -16.04 -14.49
N ALA A 235 12.95 -15.83 -15.58
CA ALA A 235 14.28 -16.41 -15.76
C ALA A 235 15.32 -15.60 -14.96
N LYS A 236 16.28 -16.29 -14.37
CA LYS A 236 17.41 -15.68 -13.65
C LYS A 236 18.46 -15.13 -14.61
#